data_AF-A0A7W9CR57-F1
#
_entry.id   AF-A0A7W9CR57-F1
#
_cell.length_a   1.000
_cell.length_b   1.000
_cell.length_c   1.000
_cell.angle_alpha   90.00
_cell.angle_beta   90.00
_cell.angle_gamma   90.00
#
_symmetry.space_group_name_H-M   'P 1'
#
loop_
_entity.id
_entity.type
_entity.pdbx_description
1 polymer ?
#
loop_
_entity_poly.entity_id
_entity_poly.type
_entity_poly.pdbx_seq_one_letter_code
_entity_poly.pdbx_strand_id
1 'polypeptide(L)'
;MLYRVQPGSELMWSDTDASLVDLAREGIDLDLLEWRPVQSEHRHADVVALALRHGTKTGTGIVFAAQLLSESERPQKLMQDYENLRKASGDPAIQAADARREQVSPGWIEAGKKSDQVVWESVRAAVLDAEKRAAELMSRPVREDLAAWWQNQGGIIA
;
A
#
# COMPACT_ATOMS: atom_id res chain seq x y z
N MET A 1 8.72 -3.53 -9.73
CA MET A 1 9.17 -4.19 -8.49
C MET A 1 8.26 -5.36 -8.19
N LEU A 2 8.84 -6.47 -7.72
CA LEU A 2 8.11 -7.67 -7.30
C LEU A 2 8.24 -7.89 -5.79
N TYR A 3 7.21 -8.49 -5.21
CA TYR A 3 7.27 -9.06 -3.87
C TYR A 3 7.15 -10.58 -3.93
N ARG A 4 7.86 -11.26 -3.02
CA ARG A 4 7.72 -12.70 -2.73
C ARG A 4 7.33 -12.86 -1.28
N VAL A 5 6.18 -13.47 -1.05
CA VAL A 5 5.78 -13.90 0.30
C VAL A 5 6.10 -15.38 0.47
N GLN A 6 6.77 -15.72 1.56
CA GLN A 6 7.13 -17.09 1.90
C GLN A 6 6.20 -17.64 2.99
N PRO A 7 5.92 -18.95 3.02
CA PRO A 7 5.10 -19.59 4.06
C PRO A 7 5.59 -19.32 5.49
N GLY A 8 6.90 -19.10 5.67
CA GLY A 8 7.52 -18.68 6.94
C GLY A 8 7.25 -17.23 7.36
N SER A 9 6.33 -16.53 6.68
CA SER A 9 5.95 -15.13 6.91
C SER A 9 6.98 -14.06 6.51
N GLU A 10 8.06 -14.44 5.80
CA GLU A 10 9.01 -13.48 5.26
C GLU A 10 8.49 -12.85 3.96
N LEU A 11 8.55 -11.51 3.88
CA LEU A 11 8.28 -10.75 2.68
C LEU A 11 9.61 -10.26 2.09
N MET A 12 9.86 -10.64 0.84
CA MET A 12 11.06 -10.27 0.10
C MET A 12 10.68 -9.41 -1.10
N TRP A 13 11.59 -8.58 -1.58
CA TRP A 13 11.42 -7.75 -2.77
C TRP A 13 12.55 -7.91 -3.76
N SER A 14 12.25 -7.64 -5.03
CA SER A 14 13.22 -7.62 -6.12
C SER A 14 12.97 -6.41 -7.02
N ASP A 15 14.04 -5.69 -7.36
CA ASP A 15 13.98 -4.52 -8.25
C ASP A 15 13.92 -4.93 -9.72
N THR A 16 12.77 -5.48 -10.10
CA THR A 16 12.54 -5.94 -11.47
C THR A 16 11.17 -5.54 -11.97
N ASP A 17 10.95 -5.62 -13.28
CA ASP A 17 9.68 -5.22 -13.88
C ASP A 17 8.53 -6.13 -13.39
N ALA A 18 7.37 -5.52 -13.14
CA ALA A 18 6.17 -6.25 -12.72
C ALA A 18 5.66 -7.21 -13.81
N SER A 19 5.93 -6.92 -15.09
CA SER A 19 5.54 -7.76 -16.22
C SER A 19 6.17 -9.16 -16.19
N LEU A 20 7.26 -9.35 -15.43
CA LEU A 20 7.89 -10.66 -15.27
C LEU A 20 7.01 -11.68 -14.55
N VAL A 21 6.00 -11.23 -13.79
CA VAL A 21 5.01 -12.14 -13.18
C VAL A 21 4.21 -12.89 -14.24
N ASP A 22 3.91 -12.24 -15.37
CA ASP A 22 3.21 -12.88 -16.48
C ASP A 22 4.14 -13.83 -17.24
N LEU A 23 5.42 -13.46 -17.39
CA LEU A 23 6.44 -14.29 -18.04
C LEU A 23 6.81 -15.55 -17.23
N ALA A 24 6.55 -15.57 -15.92
CA ALA A 24 6.66 -16.80 -15.14
C ALA A 24 5.71 -17.90 -15.62
N ARG A 25 4.57 -17.53 -16.23
CA ARG A 25 3.67 -18.50 -16.87
C ARG A 25 4.27 -19.11 -18.13
N GLU A 26 5.27 -18.46 -18.71
CA GLU A 26 6.02 -18.92 -19.89
C GLU A 26 7.24 -19.77 -19.50
N GLY A 27 7.42 -20.07 -18.21
CA GLY A 27 8.46 -20.98 -17.70
C GLY A 27 9.72 -20.29 -17.17
N ILE A 28 9.71 -18.96 -17.02
CA ILE A 28 10.80 -18.25 -16.34
C ILE A 28 10.76 -18.58 -14.84
N ASP A 29 11.90 -19.02 -14.31
CA ASP A 29 12.07 -19.25 -12.88
C ASP A 29 12.36 -17.93 -12.14
N LEU A 30 11.38 -17.44 -11.39
CA LEU A 30 11.48 -16.23 -10.60
C LEU A 30 12.31 -16.41 -9.30
N ASP A 31 12.62 -17.64 -8.90
CA ASP A 31 13.48 -17.87 -7.73
C ASP A 31 14.93 -17.46 -7.99
N LEU A 32 15.34 -17.34 -9.26
CA LEU A 32 16.67 -16.89 -9.68
C LEU A 32 16.89 -15.38 -9.56
N LEU A 33 15.85 -14.61 -9.29
CA LEU A 33 15.97 -13.16 -9.08
C LEU A 33 16.74 -12.85 -7.80
N GLU A 34 17.34 -11.66 -7.74
CA GLU A 34 17.92 -11.16 -6.50
C GLU A 34 16.80 -10.71 -5.56
N TRP A 35 16.65 -11.41 -4.43
CA TRP A 35 15.63 -11.14 -3.42
C TRP A 35 16.25 -10.53 -2.16
N ARG A 36 15.66 -9.44 -1.68
CA ARG A 36 16.09 -8.73 -0.47
C ARG A 36 14.93 -8.66 0.53
N PRO A 37 15.18 -8.72 1.84
CA PRO A 37 14.12 -8.60 2.83
C PRO A 37 13.46 -7.22 2.77
N VAL A 38 12.14 -7.19 2.89
CA VAL A 38 11.39 -5.95 3.07
C VAL A 38 11.55 -5.47 4.51
N GLN A 39 11.95 -4.20 4.67
CA GLN A 39 12.16 -3.58 5.98
C GLN A 39 10.91 -2.85 6.51
N SER A 40 9.95 -2.56 5.63
CA SER A 40 8.69 -1.91 6.00
C SER A 40 7.70 -2.89 6.62
N GLU A 41 6.96 -2.41 7.62
CA GLU A 41 5.86 -3.17 8.20
C GLU A 41 4.68 -3.20 7.22
N HIS A 42 4.23 -4.41 6.90
CA HIS A 42 3.03 -4.68 6.11
C HIS A 42 2.13 -5.63 6.88
N ARG A 43 0.81 -5.51 6.70
CA ARG A 43 -0.13 -6.45 7.31
C ARG A 43 -0.01 -7.80 6.60
N HIS A 44 0.54 -8.79 7.30
CA HIS A 44 0.78 -10.12 6.74
C HIS A 44 -0.48 -10.74 6.09
N ALA A 45 -1.64 -10.58 6.72
CA ALA A 45 -2.92 -11.05 6.17
C ALA A 45 -3.23 -10.44 4.80
N ASP A 46 -3.01 -9.14 4.61
CA ASP A 46 -3.27 -8.45 3.34
C ASP A 46 -2.27 -8.90 2.26
N VAL A 47 -1.00 -9.09 2.63
CA VAL A 47 0.05 -9.62 1.74
C VAL A 47 -0.31 -11.01 1.23
N VAL A 48 -0.66 -11.93 2.13
CA VAL A 48 -1.05 -13.30 1.76
C VAL A 48 -2.34 -13.28 0.92
N ALA A 49 -3.33 -12.47 1.32
CA ALA A 49 -4.59 -12.33 0.59
C ALA A 49 -4.36 -11.86 -0.86
N LEU A 50 -3.47 -10.88 -1.08
CA LEU A 50 -3.13 -10.41 -2.42
C LEU A 50 -2.34 -11.45 -3.21
N ALA A 51 -1.34 -12.09 -2.58
CA ALA A 51 -0.54 -13.13 -3.22
C ALA A 51 -1.40 -14.29 -3.72
N LEU A 52 -2.35 -14.76 -2.90
CA LEU A 52 -3.27 -15.85 -3.24
C LEU A 52 -4.28 -15.49 -4.34
N ARG A 53 -4.54 -14.20 -4.58
CA ARG A 53 -5.47 -13.72 -5.62
C ARG A 53 -4.78 -13.40 -6.93
N HIS A 54 -3.59 -12.81 -6.87
CA HIS A 54 -2.94 -12.19 -8.03
C HIS A 54 -1.54 -12.72 -8.33
N GLY A 55 -0.97 -13.54 -7.45
CA GLY A 55 0.41 -13.98 -7.57
C GLY A 55 0.63 -15.20 -8.48
N THR A 56 1.88 -15.62 -8.53
CA THR A 56 2.36 -16.82 -9.20
C THR A 56 3.22 -17.61 -8.22
N LYS A 57 2.95 -18.91 -8.06
CA LYS A 57 3.76 -19.79 -7.21
C LYS A 57 5.17 -19.96 -7.80
N THR A 58 6.17 -19.99 -6.93
CA THR A 58 7.54 -20.39 -7.24
C THR A 58 7.94 -21.57 -6.35
N GLY A 59 9.17 -22.04 -6.40
CA GLY A 59 9.67 -23.06 -5.48
C GLY A 59 9.77 -22.57 -4.04
N THR A 60 9.98 -21.26 -3.83
CA THR A 60 10.26 -20.70 -2.49
C THR A 60 9.17 -19.77 -1.92
N GLY A 61 8.11 -19.46 -2.68
CA GLY A 61 7.05 -18.56 -2.23
C GLY A 61 5.99 -18.27 -3.30
N ILE A 62 5.21 -17.22 -3.07
CA ILE A 62 4.30 -16.66 -4.07
C ILE A 62 4.80 -15.27 -4.44
N VAL A 63 5.02 -15.04 -5.74
CA VAL A 63 5.47 -13.77 -6.28
C VAL A 63 4.29 -12.98 -6.84
N PHE A 64 4.24 -11.69 -6.56
CA PHE A 64 3.21 -10.78 -7.08
C PHE A 64 3.76 -9.36 -7.26
N ALA A 65 3.04 -8.53 -8.02
CA ALA A 65 3.45 -7.15 -8.29
C ALA A 65 3.33 -6.28 -7.03
N ALA A 66 4.38 -5.54 -6.68
CA ALA A 66 4.41 -4.69 -5.48
C ALA A 66 3.37 -3.56 -5.50
N GLN A 67 2.96 -3.14 -6.70
CA GLN A 67 1.90 -2.15 -6.90
C GLN A 67 0.59 -2.59 -6.23
N LEU A 68 0.28 -3.88 -6.20
CA LEU A 68 -0.96 -4.39 -5.60
C LEU A 68 -1.03 -4.12 -4.10
N LEU A 69 0.09 -4.30 -3.40
CA LEU A 69 0.18 -4.00 -1.97
C LEU A 69 0.15 -2.49 -1.71
N SER A 70 0.84 -1.73 -2.56
CA SER A 70 0.83 -0.26 -2.50
C SER A 70 -0.58 0.31 -2.70
N GLU A 71 -1.36 -0.27 -3.61
CA GLU A 71 -2.74 0.12 -3.87
C GLU A 71 -3.69 -0.30 -2.75
N SER A 72 -3.51 -1.47 -2.14
CA SER A 72 -4.33 -1.90 -1.01
C SER A 72 -4.12 -1.04 0.24
N GLU A 73 -2.89 -0.58 0.48
CA GLU A 73 -2.53 0.22 1.67
C GLU A 73 -2.78 1.74 1.48
N ARG A 74 -2.97 2.17 0.23
CA ARG A 74 -3.14 3.58 -0.14
C ARG A 74 -4.24 4.31 0.63
N PRO A 75 -5.44 3.74 0.88
CA PRO A 75 -6.49 4.44 1.62
C PRO A 75 -6.04 4.86 3.01
N GLN A 76 -5.41 3.93 3.74
CA GLN A 76 -4.94 4.16 5.11
C GLN A 76 -3.80 5.18 5.13
N LYS A 77 -2.89 5.10 4.16
CA LYS A 77 -1.79 6.07 4.02
C LYS A 77 -2.29 7.49 3.75
N LEU A 78 -3.24 7.66 2.84
CA LEU A 78 -3.85 8.97 2.55
C LEU A 78 -4.51 9.58 3.79
N MET A 79 -5.24 8.76 4.56
CA MET A 79 -5.88 9.22 5.79
C MET A 79 -4.84 9.60 6.85
N GLN A 80 -3.79 8.79 7.01
CA GLN A 80 -2.71 9.06 7.96
C GLN A 80 -1.94 10.34 7.61
N ASP A 81 -1.63 10.53 6.33
CA ASP A 81 -0.93 11.73 5.84
C ASP A 81 -1.76 12.99 6.10
N TYR A 82 -3.08 12.93 5.87
CA TYR A 82 -3.97 14.04 6.18
C TYR A 82 -4.06 14.33 7.68
N GLU A 83 -4.21 13.31 8.52
CA GLU A 83 -4.23 13.49 9.99
C GLU A 83 -2.90 14.06 10.51
N ASN A 84 -1.77 13.68 9.90
CA ASN A 84 -0.47 14.23 10.23
C ASN A 84 -0.39 15.73 9.87
N LEU A 85 -0.90 16.12 8.69
CA LEU A 85 -0.97 17.53 8.28
C LEU A 85 -1.87 18.34 9.21
N ARG A 86 -3.07 17.81 9.53
CA ARG A 86 -4.01 18.46 10.44
C ARG A 86 -3.43 18.65 11.84
N LYS A 87 -2.70 17.66 12.36
CA LYS A 87 -2.00 17.76 13.65
C LYS A 87 -0.89 18.82 13.59
N ALA A 88 -0.13 18.88 12.50
CA ALA A 88 0.89 19.91 12.31
C ALA A 88 0.28 21.32 12.31
N SER A 89 -0.87 21.53 11.67
CA SER A 89 -1.59 22.83 11.74
C SER A 89 -2.05 23.19 13.17
N GLY A 90 -2.17 22.21 14.06
CA GLY A 90 -2.47 22.41 15.47
C GLY A 90 -1.26 22.75 16.35
N ASP A 91 -0.04 22.74 15.80
CA ASP A 91 1.19 23.02 16.56
C ASP A 91 1.21 24.50 17.04
N PRO A 92 1.46 24.75 18.34
CA PRO A 92 1.51 26.12 18.88
C PRO A 92 2.49 27.05 18.15
N ALA A 93 3.62 26.53 17.65
CA ALA A 93 4.59 27.32 16.91
C ALA A 93 4.06 27.75 15.54
N ILE A 94 3.30 26.88 14.87
CA ILE A 94 2.64 27.18 13.59
C ILE A 94 1.50 28.19 13.82
N GLN A 95 0.68 27.98 14.85
CA GLN A 95 -0.38 28.92 15.21
C GLN A 95 0.15 30.31 15.57
N ALA A 96 1.28 30.39 16.29
CA ALA A 96 1.92 31.65 16.62
C ALA A 96 2.54 32.33 15.37
N ALA A 97 2.99 31.56 14.37
CA ALA A 97 3.44 32.10 13.09
C ALA A 97 2.26 32.65 12.28
N ASP A 98 1.14 31.93 12.20
CA ASP A 98 -0.06 32.37 11.51
C ASP A 98 -0.68 33.61 12.15
N ALA A 99 -0.72 33.70 13.49
CA ALA A 99 -1.19 34.89 14.19
C ALA A 99 -0.35 36.13 13.88
N ARG A 100 0.98 36.00 13.78
CA ARG A 100 1.85 37.10 13.34
C ARG A 100 1.60 37.46 11.87
N ARG A 101 1.31 36.47 11.03
CA ARG A 101 1.06 36.69 9.61
C ARG A 101 -0.27 37.40 9.35
N GLU A 102 -1.30 37.10 10.13
CA GLU A 102 -2.58 37.80 10.10
C GLU A 102 -2.43 39.31 10.37
N GLN A 103 -1.53 39.71 11.26
CA GLN A 103 -1.28 41.12 11.57
C GLN A 103 -0.72 41.91 10.38
N VAL A 104 0.07 41.26 9.52
CA VAL A 104 0.69 41.88 8.32
C VAL A 104 -0.11 41.63 7.05
N SER A 105 -0.99 40.63 7.05
CA SER A 105 -1.85 40.24 5.92
C SER A 105 -3.21 39.79 6.46
N PRO A 106 -4.14 40.73 6.71
CA PRO A 106 -5.49 40.39 7.17
C PRO A 106 -6.21 39.44 6.21
N GLY A 107 -6.90 38.44 6.75
CA GLY A 107 -7.55 37.37 6.00
C GLY A 107 -6.66 36.16 5.71
N TRP A 108 -5.40 36.14 6.16
CA TRP A 108 -4.48 35.00 5.99
C TRP A 108 -5.04 33.72 6.60
N ILE A 109 -5.55 33.78 7.84
CA ILE A 109 -6.11 32.63 8.55
C ILE A 109 -7.39 32.13 7.86
N GLU A 110 -8.26 33.03 7.41
CA GLU A 110 -9.51 32.65 6.74
C GLU A 110 -9.23 32.01 5.37
N ALA A 111 -8.28 32.57 4.61
CA ALA A 111 -7.81 31.98 3.36
C ALA A 111 -7.18 30.59 3.59
N GLY A 112 -6.42 30.42 4.68
CA GLY A 112 -5.88 29.13 5.12
C GLY A 112 -6.98 28.10 5.39
N LYS A 113 -7.98 28.44 6.20
CA LYS A 113 -9.13 27.56 6.48
C LYS A 113 -9.89 27.14 5.22
N LYS A 114 -10.09 28.07 4.29
CA LYS A 114 -10.73 27.77 3.01
C LYS A 114 -9.89 26.81 2.16
N SER A 115 -8.57 27.02 2.15
CA SER A 115 -7.63 26.11 1.48
C SER A 115 -7.65 24.72 2.12
N ASP A 116 -7.64 24.63 3.45
CA ASP A 116 -7.69 23.37 4.20
C ASP A 116 -8.98 22.59 3.90
N GLN A 117 -10.12 23.29 3.77
CA GLN A 117 -11.37 22.65 3.38
C GLN A 117 -11.30 22.04 1.96
N VAL A 118 -10.73 22.77 1.00
CA VAL A 118 -10.54 22.26 -0.37
C VAL A 118 -9.60 21.05 -0.38
N VAL A 119 -8.51 21.11 0.39
CA VAL A 119 -7.58 19.99 0.57
C VAL A 119 -8.31 18.80 1.18
N TRP A 120 -9.14 19.00 2.20
CA TRP A 120 -9.90 17.93 2.83
C TRP A 120 -10.88 17.26 1.87
N GLU A 121 -11.64 18.04 1.11
CA GLU A 121 -12.58 17.51 0.10
C GLU A 121 -11.83 16.69 -0.96
N SER A 122 -10.66 17.16 -1.40
CA SER A 122 -9.79 16.44 -2.35
C SER A 122 -9.25 15.13 -1.76
N VAL A 123 -8.75 15.16 -0.52
CA VAL A 123 -8.28 13.95 0.18
C VAL A 123 -9.42 12.96 0.33
N ARG A 124 -10.61 13.40 0.74
CA ARG A 124 -11.77 12.52 0.90
C ARG A 124 -12.14 11.83 -0.40
N ALA A 125 -12.15 12.57 -1.52
CA ALA A 125 -12.39 11.98 -2.84
C ALA A 125 -11.30 10.96 -3.22
N ALA A 126 -10.03 11.27 -2.95
CA ALA A 126 -8.91 10.37 -3.21
C ALA A 126 -8.94 9.10 -2.35
N VAL A 127 -9.36 9.21 -1.08
CA VAL A 127 -9.56 8.07 -0.18
C VAL A 127 -10.66 7.18 -0.72
N LEU A 128 -11.82 7.73 -1.10
CA LEU A 128 -12.93 6.95 -1.66
C LEU A 128 -12.53 6.21 -2.95
N ASP A 129 -11.78 6.85 -3.85
CA ASP A 129 -11.26 6.20 -5.05
C ASP A 129 -10.27 5.08 -4.69
N ALA A 130 -9.37 5.33 -3.74
CA ALA A 130 -8.41 4.33 -3.27
C ALA A 130 -9.10 3.13 -2.59
N GLU A 131 -10.14 3.37 -1.77
CA GLU A 131 -10.93 2.32 -1.12
C GLU A 131 -11.62 1.44 -2.16
N LYS A 132 -12.18 2.05 -3.22
CA LYS A 132 -12.78 1.32 -4.32
C LYS A 132 -11.77 0.41 -5.01
N ARG A 133 -10.57 0.92 -5.33
CA ARG A 133 -9.52 0.11 -5.96
C ARG A 133 -9.04 -1.01 -5.05
N ALA A 134 -8.80 -0.72 -3.77
CA ALA A 134 -8.41 -1.73 -2.78
C ALA A 134 -9.48 -2.84 -2.66
N ALA A 135 -10.76 -2.46 -2.66
CA ALA A 135 -11.87 -3.41 -2.66
C ALA A 135 -11.91 -4.26 -3.95
N GLU A 136 -11.68 -3.67 -5.13
CA GLU A 136 -11.60 -4.39 -6.41
C GLU A 136 -10.44 -5.41 -6.43
N LEU A 137 -9.30 -5.08 -5.82
CA LEU A 137 -8.18 -6.01 -5.67
C LEU A 137 -8.56 -7.20 -4.78
N MET A 138 -9.27 -6.94 -3.68
CA MET A 138 -9.67 -7.98 -2.72
C MET A 138 -10.90 -8.78 -3.14
N SER A 139 -11.73 -8.24 -4.05
CA SER A 139 -12.94 -8.92 -4.55
C SER A 139 -12.64 -10.07 -5.51
N ARG A 140 -11.43 -10.13 -6.08
CA ARG A 140 -11.02 -11.30 -6.86
C ARG A 140 -11.02 -12.54 -5.95
N PRO A 141 -11.55 -13.68 -6.40
CA PRO A 141 -11.54 -14.89 -5.61
C PRO A 141 -10.11 -15.35 -5.35
N VAL A 142 -9.88 -15.92 -4.18
CA VAL A 142 -8.64 -16.65 -3.90
C VAL A 142 -8.52 -17.79 -4.89
N ARG A 143 -7.33 -17.94 -5.48
CA ARG A 143 -7.05 -19.03 -6.40
C ARG A 143 -6.84 -20.32 -5.62
N GLU A 144 -7.71 -21.30 -5.84
CA GLU A 144 -7.69 -22.59 -5.14
C GLU A 144 -6.36 -23.34 -5.32
N ASP A 145 -5.77 -23.27 -6.52
CA ASP A 145 -4.48 -23.89 -6.82
C ASP A 145 -3.32 -23.29 -6.00
N LEU A 146 -3.34 -21.98 -5.78
CA LEU A 146 -2.35 -21.30 -4.94
C LEU A 146 -2.61 -21.53 -3.46
N ALA A 147 -3.88 -21.53 -3.03
CA ALA A 147 -4.25 -21.78 -1.64
C ALA A 147 -3.85 -23.19 -1.19
N ALA A 148 -4.13 -24.20 -2.00
CA ALA A 148 -3.72 -25.59 -1.73
C ALA A 148 -2.20 -25.72 -1.69
N TRP A 149 -1.49 -25.09 -2.63
CA TRP A 149 -0.02 -25.07 -2.61
C TRP A 149 0.51 -24.40 -1.34
N TRP A 150 -0.02 -23.23 -0.98
CA TRP A 150 0.40 -22.47 0.20
C TRP A 150 0.24 -23.28 1.49
N GLN A 151 -0.92 -23.92 1.67
CA GLN A 151 -1.19 -24.78 2.83
C GLN A 151 -0.26 -25.99 2.88
N ASN A 152 0.02 -26.62 1.73
CA ASN A 152 0.96 -27.75 1.66
C ASN A 152 2.39 -27.35 2.02
N GLN A 153 2.77 -26.07 1.85
CA GLN A 153 4.05 -25.54 2.30
C GLN A 153 4.04 -25.08 3.78
N GLY A 154 2.96 -25.34 4.53
CA GLY A 154 2.82 -24.94 5.93
C GLY A 154 2.35 -23.49 6.12
N GLY A 155 1.94 -22.82 5.04
CA GLY A 155 1.39 -21.47 5.10
C GLY A 155 -0.01 -21.44 5.71
N ILE A 156 -0.29 -20.41 6.50
CA ILE A 156 -1.60 -20.18 7.12
C ILE A 156 -2.43 -19.24 6.26
N ILE A 157 -3.72 -19.54 6.09
CA ILE A 157 -4.70 -18.64 5.50
C ILE A 157 -5.57 -18.15 6.65
N ALA A 158 -5.52 -16.85 6.94
CA ALA A 158 -6.27 -16.19 8.01
C ALA A 158 -7.32 -15.24 7.43
#